data_AF-A0A662HGL6-F1
#
_entry.id   AF-A0A662HGL6-F1
#
_cell.length_a   1.000
_cell.length_b   1.000
_cell.length_c   1.000
_cell.angle_alpha   90.00
_cell.angle_beta   90.00
_cell.angle_gamma   90.00
#
_symmetry.space_group_name_H-M   'P 1'
#
loop_
_entity.id
_entity.type
_entity.pdbx_description
1 polymer ?
#
loop_
_entity_poly.entity_id
_entity_poly.type
_entity_poly.pdbx_seq_one_letter_code
_entity_poly.pdbx_strand_id
1 'polypeptide(L)'
;MKKILFLFIFILVLLAEEACSPVVGRNKVYAVVVSKSTLSKSGWKKVVDKLVEKYSAVVLIYKNDLREVHFNLSRLAPDYVCFVVTPSEASPEFVKSVNRLMRGLDDDPYVDAVWAILTGYSYDDAL
;
A
#
# COMPACT_ATOMS: atom_id res chain seq x y z
N MET A 1 -32.90 -38.99 23.64
CA MET A 1 -32.63 -39.00 22.19
C MET A 1 -32.69 -37.61 21.56
N LYS A 2 -33.81 -36.87 21.66
CA LYS A 2 -33.93 -35.51 21.07
C LYS A 2 -32.87 -34.50 21.53
N LYS A 3 -32.46 -34.51 22.80
CA LYS A 3 -31.42 -33.60 23.33
C LYS A 3 -30.00 -33.92 22.82
N ILE A 4 -29.67 -35.21 22.66
CA ILE A 4 -28.38 -35.66 22.11
C ILE A 4 -28.30 -35.35 20.60
N LEU A 5 -29.41 -35.52 19.89
CA LEU A 5 -29.53 -35.15 18.48
C LEU A 5 -29.40 -33.62 18.29
N PHE A 6 -29.99 -32.83 19.18
CA PHE A 6 -29.89 -31.37 19.14
C PHE A 6 -28.46 -30.88 19.43
N LEU A 7 -27.75 -31.52 20.38
CA LEU A 7 -26.37 -31.21 20.70
C LEU A 7 -25.42 -31.55 19.53
N PHE A 8 -25.66 -32.67 18.85
CA PHE A 8 -24.90 -33.05 17.65
C PHE A 8 -25.11 -32.09 16.48
N ILE A 9 -26.35 -31.63 16.26
CA ILE A 9 -26.65 -30.63 15.22
C ILE A 9 -25.98 -29.28 15.56
N PHE A 10 -25.97 -28.87 16.82
CA PHE A 10 -25.32 -27.63 17.26
C PHE A 10 -23.79 -27.67 17.09
N ILE A 11 -23.16 -28.82 17.39
CA ILE A 11 -21.72 -29.04 17.17
C ILE A 11 -21.39 -29.08 15.66
N LEU A 12 -22.26 -29.65 14.82
CA LEU A 12 -22.06 -29.67 13.37
C LEU A 12 -22.14 -28.26 12.75
N VAL A 13 -23.01 -27.40 13.28
CA VAL A 13 -23.16 -26.00 12.83
C VAL A 13 -21.94 -25.16 13.26
N LEU A 14 -21.42 -25.35 14.48
CA LEU A 14 -20.20 -24.68 14.95
C LEU A 14 -18.94 -25.10 14.18
N LEU A 15 -18.86 -26.33 13.67
CA LEU A 15 -17.73 -26.80 12.86
C LEU A 15 -17.83 -26.38 11.38
N ALA A 16 -19.02 -26.01 10.90
CA ALA A 16 -19.24 -25.59 9.52
C ALA A 16 -18.83 -24.13 9.26
N GLU A 17 -18.76 -23.28 10.29
CA GLU A 17 -18.27 -21.89 10.15
C GLU A 17 -16.77 -21.82 9.81
N GLU A 18 -15.96 -22.76 10.30
CA GLU A 18 -14.51 -22.81 10.04
C GLU A 18 -14.16 -23.35 8.64
N ALA A 19 -15.08 -24.08 7.98
CA ALA A 19 -14.75 -24.89 6.82
C ALA A 19 -14.98 -24.22 5.45
N CYS A 20 -15.58 -23.02 5.40
CA CYS A 20 -15.82 -22.34 4.13
C CYS A 20 -15.91 -20.82 4.26
N SER A 21 -14.86 -20.20 4.77
CA SER A 21 -14.61 -18.82 4.35
C SER A 21 -14.04 -18.90 2.93
N PRO A 22 -14.75 -18.44 1.88
CA PRO A 22 -14.10 -18.26 0.59
C PRO A 22 -12.87 -17.39 0.83
N VAL A 23 -11.71 -17.82 0.32
CA VAL A 23 -10.57 -16.90 0.17
C VAL A 23 -11.01 -15.88 -0.86
N VAL A 24 -11.77 -14.88 -0.42
CA VAL A 24 -12.05 -13.69 -1.19
C VAL A 24 -10.68 -13.05 -1.35
N GLY A 25 -10.08 -13.24 -2.53
CA GLY A 25 -8.88 -12.51 -2.89
C GLY A 25 -9.21 -11.03 -2.78
N ARG A 26 -8.81 -10.39 -1.68
CA ARG A 26 -8.98 -8.96 -1.52
C ARG A 26 -8.25 -8.31 -2.69
N ASN A 27 -8.95 -7.41 -3.40
CA ASN A 27 -8.29 -6.56 -4.38
C ASN A 27 -7.12 -5.87 -3.68
N LYS A 28 -5.94 -6.01 -4.26
CA LYS A 28 -4.71 -5.46 -3.71
C LYS A 28 -4.79 -3.94 -3.69
N VAL A 29 -4.45 -3.33 -2.55
CA VAL A 29 -4.47 -1.88 -2.39
C VAL A 29 -3.11 -1.33 -2.80
N TYR A 30 -3.11 -0.44 -3.79
CA TYR A 30 -1.90 0.19 -4.32
C TYR A 30 -1.89 1.68 -3.98
N ALA A 31 -0.81 2.18 -3.39
CA ALA A 31 -0.60 3.59 -3.12
C ALA A 31 0.56 4.14 -3.95
N VAL A 32 0.40 5.35 -4.48
CA VAL A 32 1.48 6.13 -5.07
C VAL A 32 1.75 7.32 -4.18
N VAL A 33 2.99 7.46 -3.69
CA VAL A 33 3.44 8.60 -2.90
C VAL A 33 4.34 9.47 -3.77
N VAL A 34 4.05 10.77 -3.83
CA VAL A 34 4.79 11.70 -4.71
C VAL A 34 4.88 13.08 -4.06
N SER A 35 6.01 13.78 -4.26
CA SER A 35 6.14 15.17 -3.79
C SER A 35 5.26 16.10 -4.63
N LYS A 36 4.73 17.17 -4.03
CA LYS A 36 3.99 18.20 -4.77
C LYS A 36 4.85 18.82 -5.89
N SER A 37 6.15 18.94 -5.67
CA SER A 37 7.13 19.45 -6.64
C SER A 37 7.32 18.53 -7.83
N THR A 38 7.29 17.21 -7.61
CA THR A 38 7.42 16.23 -8.69
C THR A 38 6.13 16.05 -9.46
N LEU A 39 4.98 16.04 -8.77
CA LEU A 39 3.68 15.96 -9.42
C LEU A 39 3.35 17.17 -10.30
N SER A 40 3.92 18.35 -10.02
CA SER A 40 3.72 19.55 -10.84
C SER A 40 4.47 19.51 -12.18
N LYS A 41 5.45 18.60 -12.33
CA LYS A 41 6.18 18.39 -13.58
C LYS A 41 5.36 17.45 -14.46
N SER A 42 4.89 17.93 -15.61
CA SER A 42 3.97 17.20 -16.49
C SER A 42 4.45 15.80 -16.89
N GLY A 43 5.75 15.63 -17.12
CA GLY A 43 6.34 14.31 -17.42
C GLY A 43 6.21 13.32 -16.26
N TRP A 44 6.56 13.72 -15.05
CA TRP A 44 6.42 12.88 -13.85
C TRP A 44 4.96 12.64 -13.46
N LYS A 45 4.07 13.62 -13.73
CA LYS A 45 2.62 13.40 -13.60
C LYS A 45 2.14 12.25 -14.49
N LYS A 46 2.66 12.12 -15.73
CA LYS A 46 2.29 11.00 -16.61
C LYS A 46 2.68 9.64 -16.02
N VAL A 47 3.84 9.54 -15.35
CA VAL A 47 4.26 8.31 -14.64
C VAL A 47 3.25 7.96 -13.55
N VAL A 48 2.86 8.93 -12.72
CA VAL A 48 1.83 8.74 -11.69
C VAL A 48 0.49 8.33 -12.31
N ASP A 49 0.05 9.02 -13.36
CA ASP A 49 -1.21 8.72 -14.06
C ASP A 49 -1.22 7.29 -14.61
N LYS A 50 -0.10 6.80 -15.13
CA LYS A 50 0.04 5.41 -15.63
C LYS A 50 -0.05 4.37 -14.51
N LEU A 51 0.52 4.64 -13.34
CA LEU A 51 0.36 3.77 -12.17
C LEU A 51 -1.08 3.75 -11.67
N VAL A 52 -1.76 4.90 -11.67
CA VAL A 52 -3.19 5.01 -11.31
C VAL A 52 -4.05 4.23 -12.30
N GLU A 53 -3.83 4.39 -13.60
CA GLU A 53 -4.54 3.66 -14.66
C GLU A 53 -4.36 2.14 -14.51
N LYS A 54 -3.14 1.68 -14.28
CA LYS A 54 -2.80 0.25 -14.23
C LYS A 54 -3.26 -0.44 -12.95
N TYR A 55 -3.14 0.23 -11.80
CA TYR A 55 -3.34 -0.39 -10.48
C TYR A 55 -4.50 0.20 -9.68
N SER A 56 -5.28 1.13 -10.26
CA SER A 56 -6.31 1.88 -9.53
C SER A 56 -5.77 2.52 -8.24
N ALA A 57 -4.54 3.06 -8.33
CA ALA A 57 -3.78 3.47 -7.16
C ALA A 57 -4.33 4.72 -6.47
N VAL A 58 -4.23 4.76 -5.13
CA VAL A 58 -4.49 5.96 -4.33
C VAL A 58 -3.24 6.84 -4.33
N VAL A 59 -3.38 8.09 -4.79
CA VAL A 59 -2.25 9.04 -4.82
C VAL A 59 -2.21 9.84 -3.51
N LEU A 60 -1.08 9.77 -2.81
CA LEU A 60 -0.78 10.55 -1.61
C LEU A 60 0.33 11.55 -1.92
N ILE A 61 0.10 12.82 -1.57
CA ILE A 61 0.99 13.93 -1.92
C ILE A 61 1.55 14.52 -0.63
N TYR A 62 2.88 14.65 -0.57
CA TYR A 62 3.55 15.40 0.50
C TYR A 62 4.17 16.69 -0.06
N LYS A 63 4.33 17.71 0.78
CA LYS A 63 4.92 18.97 0.37
C LYS A 63 6.42 19.03 0.65
N ASN A 64 6.81 18.84 1.91
CA ASN A 64 8.19 19.02 2.36
C ASN A 64 8.75 17.74 3.00
N ASP A 65 7.89 16.97 3.67
CA ASP A 65 8.31 15.82 4.47
C ASP A 65 7.45 14.59 4.17
N LEU A 66 8.08 13.44 3.95
CA LEU A 66 7.40 12.17 3.75
C LEU A 66 6.48 11.78 4.93
N ARG A 67 6.77 12.25 6.15
CA ARG A 67 5.94 11.99 7.32
C ARG A 67 4.54 12.58 7.20
N GLU A 68 4.33 13.56 6.32
CA GLU A 68 3.00 14.13 6.03
C GLU A 68 2.00 13.07 5.52
N VAL A 69 2.48 12.00 4.87
CA VAL A 69 1.61 10.93 4.36
C VAL A 69 1.42 9.77 5.34
N HIS A 70 2.11 9.78 6.49
CA HIS A 70 2.09 8.70 7.48
C HIS A 70 0.67 8.29 7.89
N PHE A 71 -0.12 9.23 8.42
CA PHE A 71 -1.48 8.94 8.88
C PHE A 71 -2.37 8.35 7.78
N ASN A 72 -2.25 8.87 6.54
CA ASN A 72 -3.05 8.38 5.42
C ASN A 72 -2.59 6.99 4.95
N LEU A 73 -1.29 6.71 4.97
CA LEU A 73 -0.74 5.38 4.67
C LEU A 73 -1.15 4.36 5.73
N SER A 74 -1.01 4.67 7.02
CA SER A 74 -1.46 3.81 8.13
C SER A 74 -2.94 3.48 8.02
N ARG A 75 -3.78 4.48 7.76
CA ARG A 75 -5.23 4.26 7.59
C ARG A 75 -5.56 3.46 6.35
N LEU A 76 -4.80 3.62 5.26
CA LEU A 76 -5.02 2.91 4.00
C LEU A 76 -4.59 1.44 4.10
N ALA A 77 -3.59 1.12 4.92
CA ALA A 77 -2.99 -0.21 5.05
C ALA A 77 -2.74 -0.89 3.68
N PRO A 78 -1.96 -0.24 2.77
CA PRO A 78 -1.81 -0.72 1.41
C PRO A 78 -1.01 -2.01 1.33
N ASP A 79 -1.29 -2.87 0.34
CA ASP A 79 -0.43 -4.01 0.02
C ASP A 79 0.86 -3.56 -0.69
N TYR A 80 0.76 -2.50 -1.50
CA TYR A 80 1.85 -1.97 -2.32
C TYR A 80 1.98 -0.44 -2.21
N VAL A 81 3.21 0.05 -2.10
CA VAL A 81 3.51 1.49 -2.12
C VAL A 81 4.61 1.80 -3.13
N CYS A 82 4.32 2.67 -4.09
CA CYS A 82 5.31 3.19 -5.04
C CYS A 82 5.62 4.65 -4.73
N PHE A 83 6.88 4.95 -4.44
CA PHE A 83 7.37 6.32 -4.29
C PHE A 83 7.88 6.81 -5.63
N VAL A 84 7.15 7.71 -6.28
CA VAL A 84 7.58 8.32 -7.54
C VAL A 84 8.40 9.56 -7.23
N VAL A 85 9.66 9.55 -7.63
CA VAL A 85 10.62 10.62 -7.35
C VAL A 85 11.51 10.92 -8.55
N THR A 86 11.97 12.17 -8.63
CA THR A 86 13.03 12.55 -9.58
C THR A 86 14.40 12.01 -9.16
N PRO A 87 15.38 11.88 -10.07
CA PRO A 87 16.74 11.45 -9.72
C PRO A 87 17.39 12.26 -8.60
N SER A 88 17.14 13.57 -8.58
CA SER A 88 17.70 14.46 -7.56
C SER A 88 17.07 14.26 -6.18
N GLU A 89 15.84 13.75 -6.12
CA GLU A 89 15.15 13.42 -4.86
C GLU A 89 15.53 12.02 -4.35
N ALA A 90 16.00 11.12 -5.22
CA ALA A 90 16.36 9.73 -4.90
C ALA A 90 17.71 9.60 -4.17
N SER A 91 17.89 10.33 -3.07
CA SER A 91 19.11 10.30 -2.26
C SER A 91 19.15 9.11 -1.28
N PRO A 92 20.32 8.74 -0.74
CA PRO A 92 20.42 7.77 0.36
C PRO A 92 19.57 8.15 1.58
N GLU A 93 19.45 9.45 1.89
CA GLU A 93 18.62 9.97 2.98
C GLU A 93 17.13 9.76 2.71
N PHE A 94 16.71 9.92 1.46
CA PHE A 94 15.35 9.62 1.04
C PHE A 94 15.03 8.13 1.22
N VAL A 95 15.93 7.24 0.79
CA VAL A 95 15.78 5.78 0.96
C VAL A 95 15.65 5.41 2.44
N LYS A 96 16.50 5.98 3.31
CA LYS A 96 16.40 5.78 4.77
C LYS A 96 15.06 6.26 5.32
N SER A 97 14.55 7.39 4.83
CA SER A 97 13.28 7.96 5.26
C SER A 97 12.09 7.08 4.86
N VAL A 98 12.09 6.58 3.61
CA VAL A 98 11.10 5.60 3.13
C VAL A 98 11.16 4.32 3.97
N ASN A 99 12.36 3.79 4.22
CA ASN A 99 12.53 2.56 5.00
C ASN A 99 11.96 2.65 6.42
N ARG A 100 12.13 3.81 7.08
CA ARG A 100 11.56 4.10 8.41
C ARG A 100 10.05 4.30 8.36
N LEU A 101 9.56 5.03 7.36
CA LEU A 101 8.12 5.27 7.18
C LEU A 101 7.35 3.95 7.01
N MET A 102 7.90 3.02 6.21
CA MET A 102 7.27 1.73 5.91
C MET A 102 7.45 0.66 6.99
N ARG A 103 8.01 1.00 8.16
CA ARG A 103 8.13 0.13 9.35
C ARG A 103 7.51 0.78 10.58
N GLY A 104 6.57 1.68 10.33
CA GLY A 104 5.99 2.51 11.36
C GLY A 104 4.61 2.93 10.98
N LEU A 105 3.98 2.28 9.99
CA LEU A 105 2.58 2.51 9.72
C LEU A 105 1.70 1.83 10.78
N ASP A 106 2.18 0.74 11.40
CA ASP A 106 1.65 0.17 12.64
C ASP A 106 2.70 0.05 13.76
N ASP A 107 2.36 -0.68 14.84
CA ASP A 107 3.16 -0.80 16.07
C ASP A 107 4.18 -1.96 16.03
N ASP A 108 4.22 -2.74 14.95
CA ASP A 108 5.11 -3.89 14.81
C ASP A 108 6.46 -3.50 14.15
N PRO A 109 7.51 -4.35 14.29
CA PRO A 109 8.85 -4.01 13.80
C PRO A 109 9.07 -4.34 12.30
N TYR A 110 8.08 -4.90 11.62
CA TYR A 110 8.16 -5.38 10.25
C TYR A 110 7.78 -4.30 9.24
N VAL A 111 7.92 -4.65 7.97
CA VAL A 111 7.56 -3.74 6.88
C VAL A 111 6.06 -3.86 6.61
N ASP A 112 5.37 -2.72 6.60
CA ASP A 112 3.90 -2.65 6.55
C ASP A 112 3.32 -2.93 5.14
N ALA A 113 4.13 -2.75 4.08
CA ALA A 113 3.74 -3.02 2.70
C ALA A 113 4.95 -3.35 1.82
N VAL A 114 4.71 -3.99 0.67
CA VAL A 114 5.75 -4.12 -0.37
C VAL A 114 5.95 -2.75 -1.01
N TRP A 115 7.18 -2.24 -1.03
CA TRP A 115 7.44 -0.90 -1.54
C TRP A 115 8.61 -0.82 -2.51
N ALA A 116 8.56 0.18 -3.38
CA ALA A 116 9.62 0.50 -4.32
C ALA A 116 9.71 2.01 -4.54
N ILE A 117 10.90 2.48 -4.91
CA ILE A 117 11.12 3.83 -5.40
C ILE A 117 11.22 3.74 -6.93
N LEU A 118 10.32 4.41 -7.63
CA LEU A 118 10.33 4.51 -9.09
C LEU A 118 10.96 5.83 -9.49
N THR A 119 12.05 5.74 -10.24
CA THR A 119 12.78 6.88 -10.80
C THR A 119 13.48 6.47 -12.09
N GLY A 120 14.03 7.44 -12.82
CA GLY A 120 14.73 7.28 -14.09
C GLY A 120 15.46 8.58 -14.41
N TYR A 121 16.51 8.56 -15.25
CA TYR A 121 17.30 9.76 -15.56
C TYR A 121 16.40 10.91 -16.03
N SER A 122 15.38 10.57 -16.83
CA SER A 122 14.22 11.37 -17.16
C SER A 122 12.93 10.65 -16.75
N TYR A 123 11.78 11.32 -16.91
CA TYR A 123 10.49 10.67 -16.69
C TYR A 123 10.17 9.63 -17.78
N ASP A 124 10.76 9.73 -18.97
CA ASP A 124 10.54 8.76 -20.06
C ASP A 124 11.19 7.41 -19.74
N ASP A 125 12.28 7.40 -18.99
CA ASP A 125 12.93 6.16 -18.52
C ASP A 125 12.11 5.43 -17.42
N ALA A 126 11.17 6.15 -16.79
CA ALA A 126 10.32 5.64 -15.72
C ALA A 126 8.90 5.25 -16.17
N LEU A 127 8.55 5.54 -17.43
CA LEU A 127 7.26 5.21 -18.05
C LEU A 127 7.23 3.77 -18.59
#